data_AF-A0A7U9SG86-F1
#
_entry.id   AF-A0A7U9SG86-F1
#
_cell.length_a   1.000
_cell.length_b   1.000
_cell.length_c   1.000
_cell.angle_alpha   90.00
_cell.angle_beta   90.00
_cell.angle_gamma   90.00
#
_symmetry.space_group_name_H-M   'P 1'
#
loop_
_entity.id
_entity.type
_entity.pdbx_description
1 polymer ?
#
loop_
_entity_poly.entity_id
_entity_poly.type
_entity_poly.pdbx_seq_one_letter_code
_entity_poly.pdbx_strand_id
1 'polypeptide(L)'
;MMKKISRWIAVTLCAALCVCGCTAKDGADETKKPEASETKKDNNKKEKSYQKKLDLIKPSAYDNVMGLKLEAGTSFSIIGKAEDVPYWEEVRRGAEQAVKDINENLGYEGKKQVKVTYSAPSTPDNVDEQVNILDEELARYPAALGIAIVDTKACEVQFDLAAESDIPVVAFDSGSDYQGLMAMVSTDNRTAAREAAQKLAESVDEKGEVILFIHDSKSESAMTREQAFREEMEGNYPEITIAEIYYMDQLSEMQKAIAAEMKGVQDDAEEAGNDDANGGDGNDSQPGEEGENVNPEEREGDNHNQPGEESENVNPEDLVDLLSEEEVIDYLFEKHPEVKGVYATNGEAVKLAVEAVERNDSRASIIGFDADKEVLEALEAGIVDELVLQNPFGMGYAAVVASARAALSMGNEAVVDTGYVWITKRNLEEEGIQRLLY
;
A
#
# COMPACT_ATOMS: atom_id res chain seq x y z
N MET A 1 -3.42 -60.48 -39.69
CA MET A 1 -4.24 -61.71 -39.83
C MET A 1 -3.55 -62.82 -39.02
N MET A 2 -4.29 -63.75 -38.38
CA MET A 2 -3.83 -64.68 -37.31
C MET A 2 -3.68 -64.05 -35.90
N LYS A 3 -4.01 -64.69 -34.76
CA LYS A 3 -4.99 -65.80 -34.44
C LYS A 3 -5.11 -65.98 -32.89
N LYS A 4 -6.32 -65.85 -32.30
CA LYS A 4 -6.79 -66.44 -31.00
C LYS A 4 -5.98 -66.04 -29.72
N ILE A 5 -6.30 -66.29 -28.44
CA ILE A 5 -7.17 -67.20 -27.64
C ILE A 5 -7.58 -66.42 -26.34
N SER A 6 -8.84 -66.05 -26.06
CA SER A 6 -9.94 -66.74 -25.33
C SER A 6 -9.92 -66.81 -23.77
N ARG A 7 -11.06 -66.45 -23.14
CA ARG A 7 -11.74 -67.06 -21.94
C ARG A 7 -11.17 -66.76 -20.52
N TRP A 8 -11.94 -66.62 -19.41
CA TRP A 8 -13.39 -66.68 -19.07
C TRP A 8 -13.75 -65.69 -17.91
N ILE A 9 -15.04 -65.39 -17.71
CA ILE A 9 -15.62 -64.66 -16.55
C ILE A 9 -16.44 -65.65 -15.69
N ALA A 10 -16.46 -65.53 -14.36
CA ALA A 10 -17.59 -66.05 -13.55
C ALA A 10 -17.73 -65.32 -12.20
N VAL A 11 -18.94 -64.84 -11.92
CA VAL A 11 -19.39 -64.24 -10.64
C VAL A 11 -20.61 -65.02 -10.15
N THR A 12 -20.65 -65.41 -8.88
CA THR A 12 -21.82 -65.57 -7.97
C THR A 12 -21.30 -66.13 -6.63
N LEU A 13 -21.58 -65.60 -5.42
CA LEU A 13 -22.81 -65.17 -4.74
C LEU A 13 -23.58 -66.32 -4.04
N CYS A 14 -24.03 -66.04 -2.80
CA CYS A 14 -25.13 -66.62 -2.00
C CYS A 14 -24.83 -67.55 -0.79
N ALA A 15 -25.25 -67.01 0.36
CA ALA A 15 -26.21 -67.57 1.33
C ALA A 15 -25.73 -68.39 2.55
N ALA A 16 -26.18 -67.91 3.71
CA ALA A 16 -26.00 -68.43 5.06
C ALA A 16 -26.85 -69.67 5.40
N LEU A 17 -26.50 -70.36 6.50
CA LEU A 17 -27.38 -70.45 7.70
C LEU A 17 -26.68 -71.14 8.90
N CYS A 18 -27.29 -70.97 10.09
CA CYS A 18 -26.74 -71.30 11.41
C CYS A 18 -27.02 -72.75 11.86
N VAL A 19 -26.34 -73.23 12.93
CA VAL A 19 -26.93 -73.59 14.24
C VAL A 19 -25.88 -74.17 15.22
N CYS A 20 -26.11 -73.89 16.51
CA CYS A 20 -25.45 -74.26 17.78
C CYS A 20 -24.82 -75.67 17.93
N GLY A 21 -23.92 -75.94 18.89
CA GLY A 21 -23.30 -75.11 19.93
C GLY A 21 -22.63 -75.93 21.06
N CYS A 22 -21.93 -75.26 22.00
CA CYS A 22 -21.31 -75.78 23.26
C CYS A 22 -20.10 -76.74 23.06
N THR A 23 -18.98 -76.73 23.81
CA THR A 23 -18.46 -76.02 25.01
C THR A 23 -16.92 -76.04 24.96
N ALA A 24 -16.09 -75.21 25.64
CA ALA A 24 -16.24 -73.95 26.39
C ALA A 24 -14.80 -73.46 26.82
N LYS A 25 -14.71 -72.38 27.62
CA LYS A 25 -13.51 -71.71 28.19
C LYS A 25 -12.64 -70.91 27.21
N ASP A 26 -12.20 -69.68 27.52
CA ASP A 26 -12.54 -68.73 28.61
C ASP A 26 -12.26 -67.29 28.12
N GLY A 27 -13.04 -66.28 28.53
CA GLY A 27 -12.67 -64.85 28.42
C GLY A 27 -13.33 -64.02 27.31
N ALA A 28 -14.46 -63.39 27.63
CA ALA A 28 -15.12 -62.28 26.91
C ALA A 28 -15.94 -61.49 27.97
N ASP A 29 -16.32 -60.22 27.83
CA ASP A 29 -16.13 -59.18 26.80
C ASP A 29 -16.28 -57.81 27.50
N GLU A 30 -15.81 -56.71 26.88
CA GLU A 30 -16.54 -55.44 26.81
C GLU A 30 -15.84 -54.44 25.87
N THR A 31 -16.08 -54.64 24.57
CA THR A 31 -16.22 -53.61 23.52
C THR A 31 -15.50 -52.26 23.70
N LYS A 32 -14.39 -52.06 22.96
CA LYS A 32 -13.93 -50.74 22.52
C LYS A 32 -13.91 -50.64 20.99
N LYS A 33 -14.26 -49.47 20.44
CA LYS A 33 -13.93 -49.10 19.04
C LYS A 33 -12.41 -49.20 18.83
N PRO A 34 -11.92 -49.43 17.60
CA PRO A 34 -10.50 -49.28 17.32
C PRO A 34 -10.10 -47.81 17.58
N GLU A 35 -9.35 -47.59 18.65
CA GLU A 35 -8.63 -46.33 18.87
C GLU A 35 -7.64 -46.19 17.71
N ALA A 36 -7.78 -45.12 16.93
CA ALA A 36 -6.72 -44.72 16.03
C ALA A 36 -5.48 -44.45 16.89
N SER A 37 -4.33 -45.00 16.48
CA SER A 37 -3.05 -44.73 17.12
C SER A 37 -2.70 -43.25 16.93
N GLU A 38 -3.17 -42.39 17.84
CA GLU A 38 -2.61 -41.06 18.03
C GLU A 38 -1.15 -41.22 18.43
N THR A 39 -0.27 -41.15 17.43
CA THR A 39 1.12 -40.78 17.66
C THR A 39 1.10 -39.41 18.31
N LYS A 40 1.20 -39.38 19.63
CA LYS A 40 1.51 -38.17 20.39
C LYS A 40 2.83 -37.62 19.86
N LYS A 41 2.74 -36.67 18.93
CA LYS A 41 3.85 -35.74 18.68
C LYS A 41 4.07 -35.00 19.99
N ASP A 42 5.30 -35.08 20.48
CA ASP A 42 5.73 -34.40 21.69
C ASP A 42 5.84 -32.89 21.39
N ASN A 43 4.68 -32.22 21.31
CA ASN A 43 4.53 -30.80 20.98
C ASN A 43 4.95 -29.89 22.16
N ASN A 44 6.13 -30.16 22.71
CA ASN A 44 6.73 -29.40 23.80
C ASN A 44 7.81 -28.43 23.30
N LYS A 45 7.80 -28.09 22.00
CA LYS A 45 8.56 -26.98 21.43
C LYS A 45 7.71 -25.73 21.56
N LYS A 46 8.11 -24.81 22.44
CA LYS A 46 7.43 -23.53 22.65
C LYS A 46 7.31 -22.81 21.30
N GLU A 47 6.09 -22.38 20.95
CA GLU A 47 5.80 -21.64 19.72
C GLU A 47 6.72 -20.42 19.62
N LYS A 48 7.30 -20.15 18.43
CA LYS A 48 8.16 -18.98 18.23
C LYS A 48 7.31 -17.72 18.35
N SER A 49 7.85 -16.65 18.95
CA SER A 49 7.09 -15.41 19.18
C SER A 49 6.51 -14.81 17.89
N TYR A 50 7.26 -14.89 16.80
CA TYR A 50 6.86 -14.41 15.47
C TYR A 50 6.03 -15.41 14.65
N GLN A 51 5.73 -16.62 15.16
CA GLN A 51 5.03 -17.64 14.38
C GLN A 51 3.67 -17.14 13.88
N LYS A 52 2.95 -16.35 14.69
CA LYS A 52 1.66 -15.75 14.31
C LYS A 52 1.77 -14.77 13.13
N LYS A 53 2.90 -14.07 12.98
CA LYS A 53 3.18 -13.24 11.79
C LYS A 53 3.39 -14.12 10.55
N LEU A 54 4.03 -15.28 10.70
CA LEU A 54 4.24 -16.22 9.58
C LEU A 54 2.98 -16.99 9.19
N ASP A 55 2.12 -17.34 10.15
CA ASP A 55 0.87 -18.08 9.92
C ASP A 55 -0.15 -17.35 9.01
N LEU A 56 0.03 -16.05 8.78
CA LEU A 56 -0.77 -15.25 7.83
C LEU A 56 -0.37 -15.46 6.36
N ILE A 57 0.87 -15.88 6.10
CA ILE A 57 1.49 -15.90 4.77
C ILE A 57 0.93 -17.05 3.93
N LYS A 58 0.56 -16.74 2.68
CA LYS A 58 0.01 -17.70 1.71
C LYS A 58 0.79 -17.65 0.39
N PRO A 59 1.15 -18.83 -0.18
CA PRO A 59 0.97 -20.16 0.42
C PRO A 59 2.00 -20.44 1.54
N SER A 60 1.73 -21.49 2.34
CA SER A 60 2.61 -22.01 3.41
C SER A 60 3.95 -22.61 2.93
N ALA A 61 4.40 -22.22 1.74
CA ALA A 61 5.73 -22.49 1.22
C ALA A 61 6.69 -21.31 1.48
N TYR A 62 6.16 -20.19 1.99
CA TYR A 62 6.86 -18.94 2.31
C TYR A 62 6.84 -18.58 3.81
N ASP A 63 6.04 -19.29 4.61
CA ASP A 63 5.97 -19.16 6.08
C ASP A 63 7.10 -19.91 6.83
N ASN A 64 7.98 -20.61 6.09
CA ASN A 64 9.05 -21.43 6.65
C ASN A 64 10.20 -21.66 5.65
N VAL A 65 11.31 -22.22 6.15
CA VAL A 65 12.57 -22.42 5.41
C VAL A 65 12.82 -23.88 4.99
N MET A 66 11.82 -24.75 5.10
CA MET A 66 12.01 -26.19 4.90
C MET A 66 12.26 -26.53 3.43
N GLY A 67 13.33 -27.30 3.18
CA GLY A 67 13.73 -27.72 1.84
C GLY A 67 14.67 -26.75 1.11
N LEU A 68 14.89 -25.54 1.63
CA LEU A 68 15.89 -24.60 1.11
C LEU A 68 17.31 -25.14 1.40
N LYS A 69 17.95 -25.74 0.39
CA LYS A 69 19.28 -26.37 0.48
C LYS A 69 20.36 -25.48 -0.12
N LEU A 70 20.51 -24.29 0.46
CA LEU A 70 21.51 -23.30 0.05
C LEU A 70 22.94 -23.77 0.30
N GLU A 71 23.89 -23.22 -0.46
CA GLU A 71 25.31 -23.49 -0.25
C GLU A 71 25.87 -22.73 0.95
N ALA A 72 26.98 -23.22 1.51
CA ALA A 72 27.62 -22.60 2.66
C ALA A 72 28.23 -21.24 2.28
N GLY A 73 27.74 -20.17 2.89
CA GLY A 73 28.19 -18.80 2.63
C GLY A 73 27.38 -18.03 1.58
N THR A 74 26.28 -18.59 1.05
CA THR A 74 25.34 -17.85 0.17
C THR A 74 24.91 -16.51 0.79
N SER A 75 24.89 -15.45 -0.01
CA SER A 75 24.43 -14.12 0.40
C SER A 75 23.22 -13.67 -0.42
N PHE A 76 22.25 -13.08 0.27
CA PHE A 76 21.13 -12.35 -0.32
C PHE A 76 21.27 -10.85 -0.04
N SER A 77 20.66 -10.04 -0.88
CA SER A 77 20.51 -8.60 -0.65
C SER A 77 19.01 -8.27 -0.66
N ILE A 78 18.56 -7.49 0.32
CA ILE A 78 17.17 -7.05 0.48
C ILE A 78 17.17 -5.52 0.58
N ILE A 79 16.43 -4.86 -0.30
CA ILE A 79 16.37 -3.40 -0.41
C ILE A 79 14.97 -2.91 0.00
N GLY A 80 14.89 -2.10 1.05
CA GLY A 80 13.64 -1.42 1.46
C GLY A 80 13.50 -0.02 0.87
N LYS A 81 12.40 0.69 1.20
CA LYS A 81 12.19 2.09 0.79
C LYS A 81 12.75 3.15 1.75
N ALA A 82 12.99 2.82 3.02
CA ALA A 82 13.58 3.75 4.01
C ALA A 82 14.40 3.04 5.11
N GLU A 83 15.42 3.73 5.63
CA GLU A 83 16.01 3.49 6.96
C GLU A 83 15.21 4.21 8.06
N ASP A 84 15.46 3.87 9.33
CA ASP A 84 14.89 4.49 10.55
C ASP A 84 13.34 4.59 10.69
N VAL A 85 12.58 4.05 9.74
CA VAL A 85 11.10 3.96 9.79
C VAL A 85 10.66 2.62 10.42
N PRO A 86 9.73 2.60 11.40
CA PRO A 86 9.32 1.39 12.12
C PRO A 86 8.84 0.21 11.25
N TYR A 87 8.13 0.50 10.16
CA TYR A 87 7.66 -0.49 9.19
C TYR A 87 8.84 -1.24 8.52
N TRP A 88 9.83 -0.48 8.05
CA TRP A 88 11.01 -1.03 7.36
C TRP A 88 11.97 -1.74 8.33
N GLU A 89 12.01 -1.34 9.60
CA GLU A 89 12.71 -2.08 10.66
C GLU A 89 12.08 -3.48 10.90
N GLU A 90 10.75 -3.62 10.83
CA GLU A 90 10.12 -4.95 10.87
C GLU A 90 10.46 -5.81 9.65
N VAL A 91 10.48 -5.22 8.44
CA VAL A 91 10.94 -5.92 7.22
C VAL A 91 12.37 -6.44 7.42
N ARG A 92 13.29 -5.59 7.88
CA ARG A 92 14.67 -5.97 8.19
C ARG A 92 14.73 -7.13 9.19
N ARG A 93 13.98 -7.03 10.31
CA ARG A 93 13.88 -8.09 11.33
C ARG A 93 13.33 -9.40 10.77
N GLY A 94 12.35 -9.34 9.87
CA GLY A 94 11.80 -10.49 9.15
C GLY A 94 12.85 -11.20 8.29
N ALA A 95 13.56 -10.44 7.46
CA ALA A 95 14.60 -10.94 6.57
C ALA A 95 15.77 -11.59 7.34
N GLU A 96 16.25 -10.93 8.40
CA GLU A 96 17.29 -11.47 9.29
C GLU A 96 16.85 -12.76 9.99
N GLN A 97 15.59 -12.82 10.42
CA GLN A 97 15.05 -14.00 11.10
C GLN A 97 14.80 -15.17 10.13
N ALA A 98 14.53 -14.93 8.84
CA ALA A 98 14.52 -15.97 7.81
C ALA A 98 15.94 -16.55 7.59
N VAL A 99 16.97 -15.71 7.45
CA VAL A 99 18.36 -16.19 7.32
C VAL A 99 18.84 -16.92 8.56
N LYS A 100 18.44 -16.48 9.76
CA LYS A 100 18.71 -17.22 11.00
C LYS A 100 18.05 -18.60 10.99
N ASP A 101 16.78 -18.69 10.60
CA ASP A 101 16.06 -19.96 10.49
C ASP A 101 16.68 -20.90 9.45
N ILE A 102 17.10 -20.38 8.29
CA ILE A 102 17.86 -21.11 7.26
C ILE A 102 19.13 -21.72 7.88
N ASN A 103 19.91 -20.92 8.60
CA ASN A 103 21.16 -21.38 9.22
C ASN A 103 20.93 -22.42 10.33
N GLU A 104 19.90 -22.23 11.16
CA GLU A 104 19.48 -23.23 12.17
C GLU A 104 19.07 -24.56 11.50
N ASN A 105 18.33 -24.49 10.39
CA ASN A 105 17.85 -25.67 9.64
C ASN A 105 18.99 -26.40 8.89
N LEU A 106 19.98 -25.67 8.36
CA LEU A 106 21.13 -26.22 7.64
C LEU A 106 22.30 -26.62 8.56
N GLY A 107 22.27 -26.22 9.84
CA GLY A 107 23.38 -26.42 10.78
C GLY A 107 24.63 -25.62 10.39
N TYR A 108 24.44 -24.41 9.88
CA TYR A 108 25.51 -23.54 9.40
C TYR A 108 25.94 -22.53 10.47
N GLU A 109 27.24 -22.49 10.73
CA GLU A 109 27.85 -21.66 11.77
C GLU A 109 29.08 -20.90 11.23
N GLY A 110 29.32 -19.69 11.77
CA GLY A 110 30.46 -18.85 11.43
C GLY A 110 30.56 -18.59 9.92
N LYS A 111 31.73 -18.89 9.33
CA LYS A 111 31.97 -18.63 7.89
C LYS A 111 31.07 -19.42 6.94
N LYS A 112 30.35 -20.45 7.41
CA LYS A 112 29.39 -21.20 6.57
C LYS A 112 28.01 -20.56 6.50
N GLN A 113 27.73 -19.57 7.36
CA GLN A 113 26.38 -19.01 7.44
C GLN A 113 25.96 -18.40 6.11
N VAL A 114 24.72 -18.71 5.72
CA VAL A 114 23.96 -17.88 4.77
C VAL A 114 23.82 -16.49 5.39
N LYS A 115 23.86 -15.45 4.56
CA LYS A 115 23.79 -14.04 4.98
C LYS A 115 22.68 -13.30 4.24
N VAL A 116 22.20 -12.24 4.87
CA VAL A 116 21.43 -11.19 4.21
C VAL A 116 22.13 -9.85 4.47
N THR A 117 22.26 -9.03 3.45
CA THR A 117 22.44 -7.58 3.58
C THR A 117 21.05 -6.97 3.49
N TYR A 118 20.69 -6.11 4.44
CA TYR A 118 19.54 -5.22 4.30
C TYR A 118 20.08 -3.80 4.10
N SER A 119 19.56 -3.12 3.09
CA SER A 119 19.91 -1.75 2.72
C SER A 119 18.62 -0.98 2.43
N ALA A 120 18.58 0.32 2.65
CA ALA A 120 17.47 1.17 2.22
C ALA A 120 17.96 2.62 2.05
N PRO A 121 17.22 3.47 1.31
CA PRO A 121 17.47 4.90 1.28
C PRO A 121 17.43 5.54 2.67
N SER A 122 18.34 6.49 2.94
CA SER A 122 18.35 7.27 4.18
C SER A 122 17.21 8.28 4.27
N THR A 123 16.66 8.71 3.12
CA THR A 123 15.41 9.47 3.03
C THR A 123 14.32 8.58 2.44
N PRO A 124 13.13 8.47 3.04
CA PRO A 124 12.03 7.72 2.47
C PRO A 124 11.74 8.10 1.02
N ASP A 125 11.47 7.08 0.19
CA ASP A 125 11.04 7.22 -1.20
C ASP A 125 12.01 8.01 -2.11
N ASN A 126 13.29 8.06 -1.73
CA ASN A 126 14.37 8.59 -2.55
C ASN A 126 14.77 7.60 -3.66
N VAL A 127 14.19 7.82 -4.84
CA VAL A 127 14.41 7.00 -6.06
C VAL A 127 15.89 6.92 -6.45
N ASP A 128 16.60 8.05 -6.52
CA ASP A 128 18.00 8.08 -6.95
C ASP A 128 18.89 7.28 -5.98
N GLU A 129 18.64 7.40 -4.67
CA GLU A 129 19.36 6.64 -3.65
C GLU A 129 19.05 5.14 -3.71
N GLN A 130 17.78 4.76 -3.93
CA GLN A 130 17.42 3.34 -4.13
C GLN A 130 18.11 2.75 -5.37
N VAL A 131 18.19 3.49 -6.48
CA VAL A 131 18.89 3.06 -7.70
C VAL A 131 20.39 2.88 -7.45
N ASN A 132 21.04 3.80 -6.74
CA ASN A 132 22.46 3.67 -6.36
C ASN A 132 22.70 2.46 -5.44
N ILE A 133 21.83 2.23 -4.45
CA ILE A 133 21.90 1.05 -3.56
C ILE A 133 21.72 -0.25 -4.37
N LEU A 134 20.82 -0.25 -5.35
CA LEU A 134 20.59 -1.38 -6.24
C LEU A 134 21.84 -1.71 -7.08
N ASP A 135 22.48 -0.71 -7.69
CA ASP A 135 23.76 -0.88 -8.40
C ASP A 135 24.87 -1.41 -7.46
N GLU A 136 24.96 -0.91 -6.23
CA GLU A 136 25.92 -1.38 -5.23
C GLU A 136 25.70 -2.84 -4.79
N GLU A 137 24.44 -3.25 -4.58
CA GLU A 137 24.12 -4.62 -4.19
C GLU A 137 24.29 -5.60 -5.35
N LEU A 138 23.93 -5.23 -6.58
CA LEU A 138 24.21 -6.05 -7.77
C LEU A 138 25.72 -6.27 -7.96
N ALA A 139 26.54 -5.24 -7.73
CA ALA A 139 28.00 -5.34 -7.78
C ALA A 139 28.61 -6.29 -6.73
N ARG A 140 27.85 -6.70 -5.70
CA ARG A 140 28.25 -7.71 -4.69
C ARG A 140 27.96 -9.15 -5.12
N TYR A 141 27.29 -9.36 -6.27
CA TYR A 141 26.88 -10.67 -6.80
C TYR A 141 26.14 -11.54 -5.76
N PRO A 142 25.02 -11.05 -5.16
CA PRO A 142 24.16 -11.87 -4.33
C PRO A 142 23.55 -13.02 -5.14
N ALA A 143 23.21 -14.12 -4.47
CA ALA A 143 22.57 -15.26 -5.12
C ALA A 143 21.10 -14.98 -5.51
N ALA A 144 20.49 -13.96 -4.91
CA ALA A 144 19.21 -13.39 -5.27
C ALA A 144 19.05 -12.02 -4.59
N LEU A 145 18.28 -11.14 -5.22
CA LEU A 145 17.91 -9.81 -4.73
C LEU A 145 16.42 -9.78 -4.37
N GLY A 146 16.06 -9.22 -3.22
CA GLY A 146 14.70 -8.74 -2.94
C GLY A 146 14.67 -7.20 -2.92
N ILE A 147 13.64 -6.58 -3.46
CA ILE A 147 13.49 -5.11 -3.46
C ILE A 147 12.03 -4.69 -3.27
N ALA A 148 11.80 -3.67 -2.46
CA ALA A 148 10.55 -2.92 -2.42
C ALA A 148 10.71 -1.65 -3.25
N ILE A 149 9.98 -1.57 -4.35
CA ILE A 149 10.22 -0.59 -5.41
C ILE A 149 9.52 0.73 -5.04
N VAL A 150 10.30 1.82 -4.97
CA VAL A 150 9.81 3.18 -4.70
C VAL A 150 8.99 3.70 -5.88
N ASP A 151 9.57 3.75 -7.07
CA ASP A 151 8.91 4.19 -8.31
C ASP A 151 8.88 3.00 -9.28
N THR A 152 7.67 2.65 -9.72
CA THR A 152 7.39 1.55 -10.66
C THR A 152 8.28 1.53 -11.91
N LYS A 153 8.83 2.68 -12.35
CA LYS A 153 9.60 2.83 -13.60
C LYS A 153 11.10 3.00 -13.39
N ALA A 154 11.59 3.13 -12.16
CA ALA A 154 12.96 3.57 -11.90
C ALA A 154 14.04 2.49 -12.08
N CYS A 155 13.70 1.21 -11.84
CA CYS A 155 14.70 0.15 -11.70
C CYS A 155 14.84 -0.81 -12.90
N GLU A 156 14.12 -0.60 -14.01
CA GLU A 156 14.10 -1.54 -15.15
C GLU A 156 15.51 -1.86 -15.69
N VAL A 157 16.35 -0.83 -15.84
CA VAL A 157 17.73 -0.98 -16.38
C VAL A 157 18.57 -1.86 -15.46
N GLN A 158 18.45 -1.69 -14.15
CA GLN A 158 19.14 -2.50 -13.15
C GLN A 158 18.60 -3.93 -13.08
N PHE A 159 17.30 -4.14 -13.31
CA PHE A 159 16.72 -5.48 -13.38
C PHE A 159 17.18 -6.24 -14.63
N ASP A 160 17.34 -5.56 -15.77
CA ASP A 160 17.98 -6.14 -16.95
C ASP A 160 19.45 -6.51 -16.67
N LEU A 161 20.22 -5.64 -15.99
CA LEU A 161 21.60 -5.96 -15.56
C LEU A 161 21.66 -7.15 -14.57
N ALA A 162 20.68 -7.26 -13.68
CA ALA A 162 20.55 -8.41 -12.77
C ALA A 162 20.29 -9.70 -13.55
N ALA A 163 19.38 -9.67 -14.53
CA ALA A 163 19.07 -10.80 -15.40
C ALA A 163 20.27 -11.20 -16.28
N GLU A 164 21.01 -10.25 -16.84
CA GLU A 164 22.27 -10.50 -17.58
C GLU A 164 23.36 -11.14 -16.69
N SER A 165 23.28 -10.94 -15.37
CA SER A 165 24.21 -11.47 -14.37
C SER A 165 23.75 -12.77 -13.70
N ASP A 166 22.65 -13.39 -14.17
CA ASP A 166 21.98 -14.54 -13.55
C ASP A 166 21.55 -14.29 -12.08
N ILE A 167 21.28 -13.03 -11.69
CA ILE A 167 20.81 -12.64 -10.35
C ILE A 167 19.28 -12.51 -10.39
N PRO A 168 18.51 -13.47 -9.80
CA PRO A 168 17.06 -13.36 -9.75
C PRO A 168 16.60 -12.25 -8.80
N VAL A 169 15.61 -11.47 -9.25
CA VAL A 169 14.98 -10.37 -8.50
C VAL A 169 13.59 -10.77 -8.01
N VAL A 170 13.28 -10.49 -6.75
CA VAL A 170 11.95 -10.63 -6.13
C VAL A 170 11.46 -9.25 -5.72
N ALA A 171 10.25 -8.87 -6.10
CA ALA A 171 9.59 -7.68 -5.55
C ALA A 171 8.90 -8.03 -4.23
N PHE A 172 8.85 -7.10 -3.29
CA PHE A 172 8.07 -7.22 -2.07
C PHE A 172 7.52 -5.85 -1.64
N ASP A 173 6.44 -5.82 -0.85
CA ASP A 173 5.70 -4.60 -0.44
C ASP A 173 5.06 -3.81 -1.62
N SER A 174 5.90 -3.28 -2.51
CA SER A 174 5.58 -2.48 -3.69
C SER A 174 6.37 -3.00 -4.90
N GLY A 175 5.68 -3.28 -6.00
CA GLY A 175 6.24 -3.90 -7.20
C GLY A 175 6.38 -2.96 -8.41
N SER A 176 6.49 -3.56 -9.59
CA SER A 176 6.37 -2.92 -10.89
C SER A 176 5.80 -3.89 -11.93
N ASP A 177 5.57 -3.44 -13.16
CA ASP A 177 5.16 -4.29 -14.29
C ASP A 177 6.33 -5.00 -15.00
N TYR A 178 7.56 -4.93 -14.44
CA TYR A 178 8.74 -5.60 -14.98
C TYR A 178 8.55 -7.12 -15.00
N GLN A 179 8.55 -7.69 -16.21
CA GLN A 179 8.17 -9.09 -16.44
C GLN A 179 9.22 -10.13 -15.95
N GLY A 180 10.43 -9.69 -15.59
CA GLY A 180 11.48 -10.55 -15.06
C GLY A 180 11.45 -10.77 -13.54
N LEU A 181 10.49 -10.18 -12.82
CA LEU A 181 10.32 -10.40 -11.38
C LEU A 181 9.93 -11.87 -11.08
N MET A 182 10.66 -12.50 -10.17
CA MET A 182 10.50 -13.92 -9.84
C MET A 182 9.33 -14.21 -8.89
N ALA A 183 8.87 -13.19 -8.16
CA ALA A 183 7.68 -13.19 -7.30
C ALA A 183 7.38 -11.74 -6.87
N MET A 184 6.14 -11.48 -6.47
CA MET A 184 5.70 -10.32 -5.70
C MET A 184 5.24 -10.77 -4.31
N VAL A 185 5.88 -10.27 -3.25
CA VAL A 185 5.61 -10.65 -1.84
C VAL A 185 5.00 -9.46 -1.09
N SER A 186 3.69 -9.39 -0.98
CA SER A 186 3.01 -8.18 -0.48
C SER A 186 1.73 -8.51 0.28
N THR A 187 1.11 -7.48 0.86
CA THR A 187 -0.32 -7.49 1.18
C THR A 187 -1.12 -7.51 -0.12
N ASP A 188 -2.31 -8.13 -0.14
CA ASP A 188 -3.28 -7.91 -1.23
C ASP A 188 -3.88 -6.50 -1.10
N ASN A 189 -3.12 -5.52 -1.59
CA ASN A 189 -3.47 -4.09 -1.57
C ASN A 189 -4.83 -3.81 -2.21
N ARG A 190 -5.22 -4.57 -3.25
CA ARG A 190 -6.48 -4.40 -3.97
C ARG A 190 -7.67 -4.85 -3.13
N THR A 191 -7.57 -6.00 -2.46
CA THR A 191 -8.64 -6.47 -1.57
C THR A 191 -8.72 -5.61 -0.31
N ALA A 192 -7.58 -5.27 0.30
CA ALA A 192 -7.53 -4.43 1.50
C ALA A 192 -8.14 -3.02 1.28
N ALA A 193 -7.86 -2.37 0.15
CA ALA A 193 -8.41 -1.05 -0.16
C ALA A 193 -9.89 -1.07 -0.55
N ARG A 194 -10.40 -2.15 -1.15
CA ARG A 194 -11.85 -2.34 -1.36
C ARG A 194 -12.59 -2.53 -0.04
N GLU A 195 -12.04 -3.33 0.87
CA GLU A 195 -12.58 -3.46 2.23
C GLU A 195 -12.52 -2.12 2.98
N ALA A 196 -11.47 -1.30 2.78
CA ALA A 196 -11.38 0.05 3.34
C ALA A 196 -12.48 0.98 2.80
N ALA A 197 -12.75 0.95 1.49
CA ALA A 197 -13.84 1.72 0.88
C ALA A 197 -15.21 1.32 1.42
N GLN A 198 -15.48 0.01 1.52
CA GLN A 198 -16.73 -0.51 2.09
C GLN A 198 -16.93 -0.04 3.55
N LYS A 199 -15.86 -0.10 4.36
CA LYS A 199 -15.91 0.33 5.76
C LYS A 199 -16.09 1.84 5.91
N LEU A 200 -15.47 2.64 5.05
CA LEU A 200 -15.64 4.10 5.10
C LEU A 200 -17.05 4.47 4.63
N ALA A 201 -17.58 3.77 3.63
CA ALA A 201 -18.96 3.95 3.22
C ALA A 201 -19.95 3.60 4.34
N GLU A 202 -19.73 2.50 5.07
CA GLU A 202 -20.50 2.16 6.28
C GLU A 202 -20.41 3.25 7.37
N SER A 203 -19.23 3.86 7.59
CA SER A 203 -19.06 4.88 8.64
C SER A 203 -19.70 6.24 8.31
N VAL A 204 -19.90 6.57 7.02
CA VAL A 204 -20.49 7.85 6.58
C VAL A 204 -21.99 7.79 6.23
N ASP A 205 -22.70 6.71 6.61
CA ASP A 205 -24.08 6.40 6.21
C ASP A 205 -24.27 6.33 4.67
N GLU A 206 -23.30 5.74 3.96
CA GLU A 206 -23.25 5.53 2.50
C GLU A 206 -23.36 6.81 1.65
N LYS A 207 -23.13 8.00 2.22
CA LYS A 207 -23.28 9.29 1.51
C LYS A 207 -22.45 10.45 2.05
N GLY A 208 -22.07 11.38 1.17
CA GLY A 208 -21.37 12.63 1.52
C GLY A 208 -19.98 12.73 0.90
N GLU A 209 -19.18 13.67 1.38
CA GLU A 209 -17.84 13.93 0.85
C GLU A 209 -16.76 13.18 1.63
N VAL A 210 -15.78 12.64 0.92
CA VAL A 210 -14.59 12.00 1.50
C VAL A 210 -13.31 12.53 0.84
N ILE A 211 -12.22 12.61 1.60
CA ILE A 211 -10.89 13.00 1.12
C ILE A 211 -9.96 11.78 1.16
N LEU A 212 -9.08 11.67 0.17
CA LEU A 212 -8.04 10.63 0.10
C LEU A 212 -6.67 11.24 0.40
N PHE A 213 -5.91 10.62 1.31
CA PHE A 213 -4.50 10.93 1.57
C PHE A 213 -3.64 9.78 1.03
N ILE A 214 -2.96 10.05 -0.07
CA ILE A 214 -2.12 9.13 -0.83
C ILE A 214 -0.65 9.43 -0.53
N HIS A 215 0.08 8.43 -0.05
CA HIS A 215 1.46 8.62 0.43
C HIS A 215 2.46 8.96 -0.68
N ASP A 216 2.23 8.48 -1.90
CA ASP A 216 3.01 8.85 -3.07
C ASP A 216 2.23 8.55 -4.36
N SER A 217 2.64 9.13 -5.48
CA SER A 217 1.98 9.00 -6.79
C SER A 217 2.64 8.00 -7.77
N LYS A 218 3.61 7.19 -7.31
CA LYS A 218 4.58 6.48 -8.15
C LYS A 218 4.75 4.99 -7.83
N SER A 219 4.44 4.59 -6.60
CA SER A 219 4.60 3.25 -6.06
C SER A 219 3.37 2.39 -6.34
N GLU A 220 3.60 1.11 -6.65
CA GLU A 220 2.51 0.18 -6.94
C GLU A 220 1.57 0.01 -5.74
N SER A 221 2.12 0.04 -4.52
CA SER A 221 1.36 0.00 -3.28
C SER A 221 0.37 1.16 -3.16
N ALA A 222 0.79 2.40 -3.43
CA ALA A 222 -0.07 3.58 -3.37
C ALA A 222 -1.13 3.56 -4.49
N MET A 223 -0.68 3.36 -5.73
CA MET A 223 -1.54 3.37 -6.92
C MET A 223 -2.62 2.28 -6.86
N THR A 224 -2.27 1.05 -6.45
CA THR A 224 -3.25 -0.04 -6.32
C THR A 224 -4.23 0.21 -5.17
N ARG A 225 -3.80 0.82 -4.05
CA ARG A 225 -4.70 1.19 -2.94
C ARG A 225 -5.70 2.25 -3.37
N GLU A 226 -5.23 3.36 -3.95
CA GLU A 226 -6.09 4.44 -4.46
C GLU A 226 -7.08 3.90 -5.52
N GLN A 227 -6.57 3.24 -6.56
CA GLN A 227 -7.40 2.74 -7.67
C GLN A 227 -8.48 1.78 -7.16
N ALA A 228 -8.12 0.82 -6.30
CA ALA A 228 -9.06 -0.18 -5.82
C ALA A 228 -10.12 0.40 -4.87
N PHE A 229 -9.77 1.41 -4.07
CA PHE A 229 -10.72 2.18 -3.26
C PHE A 229 -11.71 2.95 -4.15
N ARG A 230 -11.20 3.64 -5.17
CA ARG A 230 -12.00 4.42 -6.12
C ARG A 230 -12.95 3.55 -6.95
N GLU A 231 -12.46 2.43 -7.48
CA GLU A 231 -13.27 1.43 -8.19
C GLU A 231 -14.48 0.95 -7.35
N GLU A 232 -14.29 0.78 -6.04
CA GLU A 232 -15.34 0.34 -5.12
C GLU A 232 -16.34 1.46 -4.82
N MET A 233 -15.86 2.69 -4.55
CA MET A 233 -16.73 3.86 -4.34
C MET A 233 -17.57 4.19 -5.57
N GLU A 234 -16.94 4.34 -6.74
CA GLU A 234 -17.61 4.64 -8.01
C GLU A 234 -18.57 3.52 -8.43
N GLY A 235 -18.25 2.26 -8.11
CA GLY A 235 -19.05 1.09 -8.48
C GLY A 235 -20.27 0.84 -7.57
N ASN A 236 -20.14 1.05 -6.26
CA ASN A 236 -21.12 0.61 -5.27
C ASN A 236 -21.73 1.73 -4.41
N TYR A 237 -21.10 2.90 -4.30
CA TYR A 237 -21.51 3.97 -3.36
C TYR A 237 -21.71 5.34 -4.06
N PRO A 238 -22.66 5.47 -5.00
CA PRO A 238 -22.82 6.67 -5.84
C PRO A 238 -23.36 7.91 -5.12
N GLU A 239 -23.71 7.83 -3.83
CA GLU A 239 -24.02 9.00 -2.99
C GLU A 239 -22.79 9.49 -2.20
N ILE A 240 -21.63 8.82 -2.33
CA ILE A 240 -20.33 9.28 -1.83
C ILE A 240 -19.57 9.96 -2.97
N THR A 241 -19.10 11.18 -2.70
CA THR A 241 -18.20 11.92 -3.59
C THR A 241 -16.80 11.88 -3.00
N ILE A 242 -15.81 11.42 -3.78
CA ILE A 242 -14.41 11.71 -3.49
C ILE A 242 -14.19 13.17 -3.86
N ALA A 243 -14.09 14.01 -2.84
CA ALA A 243 -14.02 15.46 -2.96
C ALA A 243 -12.63 15.91 -3.41
N GLU A 244 -11.59 15.33 -2.80
CA GLU A 244 -10.19 15.65 -3.09
C GLU A 244 -9.27 14.43 -2.92
N ILE A 245 -8.15 14.43 -3.64
CA ILE A 245 -7.07 13.43 -3.50
C ILE A 245 -5.74 14.17 -3.26
N TYR A 246 -5.28 14.16 -2.01
CA TYR A 246 -4.00 14.70 -1.59
C TYR A 246 -2.89 13.68 -1.85
N TYR A 247 -1.90 14.01 -2.68
CA TYR A 247 -0.69 13.20 -2.87
C TYR A 247 0.48 13.86 -2.15
N MET A 248 1.04 13.20 -1.14
CA MET A 248 2.09 13.77 -0.28
C MET A 248 3.37 14.10 -1.07
N ASP A 249 3.67 13.36 -2.14
CA ASP A 249 4.81 13.63 -3.03
C ASP A 249 4.55 14.72 -4.09
N GLN A 250 3.37 15.36 -4.07
CA GLN A 250 2.97 16.42 -5.01
C GLN A 250 2.58 17.75 -4.32
N LEU A 251 2.90 17.92 -3.03
CA LEU A 251 2.63 19.15 -2.27
C LEU A 251 3.01 20.43 -3.05
N SER A 252 4.17 20.47 -3.71
CA SER A 252 4.60 21.63 -4.51
C SER A 252 3.76 21.93 -5.75
N GLU A 253 3.07 20.95 -6.33
CA GLU A 253 2.11 21.21 -7.41
C GLU A 253 0.75 21.64 -6.84
N MET A 254 0.36 21.11 -5.68
CA MET A 254 -0.85 21.55 -4.96
C MET A 254 -0.74 22.99 -4.46
N GLN A 255 0.41 23.37 -3.88
CA GLN A 255 0.73 24.75 -3.47
C GLN A 255 0.55 25.74 -4.63
N LYS A 256 1.09 25.42 -5.83
CA LYS A 256 0.92 26.24 -7.04
C LYS A 256 -0.54 26.35 -7.47
N ALA A 257 -1.26 25.22 -7.50
CA ALA A 257 -2.64 25.17 -7.95
C ALA A 257 -3.56 25.99 -7.04
N ILE A 258 -3.41 25.83 -5.72
CA ILE A 258 -4.20 26.56 -4.71
C ILE A 258 -3.83 28.04 -4.73
N ALA A 259 -2.55 28.40 -4.77
CA ALA A 259 -2.13 29.80 -4.85
C ALA A 259 -2.63 30.50 -6.13
N ALA A 260 -2.73 29.77 -7.25
CA ALA A 260 -3.34 30.29 -8.48
C ALA A 260 -4.86 30.44 -8.37
N GLU A 261 -5.56 29.48 -7.75
CA GLU A 261 -7.01 29.58 -7.50
C GLU A 261 -7.35 30.74 -6.55
N MET A 262 -6.60 30.89 -5.46
CA MET A 262 -6.76 32.01 -4.51
C MET A 262 -6.53 33.37 -5.17
N LYS A 263 -5.54 33.49 -6.07
CA LYS A 263 -5.31 34.72 -6.84
C LYS A 263 -6.44 35.02 -7.84
N GLY A 264 -6.93 34.02 -8.57
CA GLY A 264 -8.08 34.21 -9.46
C GLY A 264 -9.34 34.67 -8.70
N VAL A 265 -9.58 34.12 -7.51
CA VAL A 265 -10.66 34.58 -6.61
C VAL A 265 -10.42 36.00 -6.10
N GLN A 266 -9.17 36.40 -5.89
CA GLN A 266 -8.82 37.76 -5.46
C GLN A 266 -9.00 38.78 -6.60
N ASP A 267 -8.59 38.45 -7.82
CA ASP A 267 -8.77 39.28 -9.02
C ASP A 267 -10.28 39.49 -9.31
N ASP A 268 -11.09 38.43 -9.27
CA ASP A 268 -12.56 38.49 -9.39
C ASP A 268 -13.19 39.37 -8.28
N ALA A 269 -12.65 39.34 -7.06
CA ALA A 269 -13.16 40.12 -5.93
C ALA A 269 -12.76 41.61 -6.00
N GLU A 270 -11.60 41.94 -6.58
CA GLU A 270 -11.20 43.33 -6.83
C GLU A 270 -11.98 43.93 -8.02
N GLU A 271 -12.26 43.14 -9.08
CA GLU A 271 -13.10 43.58 -10.20
C GLU A 271 -14.56 43.82 -9.76
N ALA A 272 -15.11 42.93 -8.92
CA ALA A 272 -16.44 43.10 -8.31
C ALA A 272 -16.55 44.26 -7.31
N GLY A 273 -15.43 44.82 -6.84
CA GLY A 273 -15.38 45.91 -5.87
C GLY A 273 -15.64 47.31 -6.44
N ASN A 274 -15.67 47.48 -7.76
CA ASN A 274 -15.62 48.80 -8.41
C ASN A 274 -16.99 49.39 -8.87
N ASP A 275 -18.09 48.65 -8.76
CA ASP A 275 -19.38 49.03 -9.38
C ASP A 275 -20.35 49.81 -8.47
N ASP A 276 -20.00 50.05 -7.19
CA ASP A 276 -20.91 50.63 -6.19
C ASP A 276 -20.62 52.12 -5.86
N ALA A 277 -20.51 52.96 -6.90
CA ALA A 277 -20.25 54.40 -6.75
C ALA A 277 -20.92 55.35 -7.77
N ASN A 278 -22.18 55.13 -8.17
CA ASN A 278 -22.98 56.27 -8.70
C ASN A 278 -24.50 56.16 -8.48
N GLY A 279 -24.97 56.61 -7.32
CA GLY A 279 -26.39 56.94 -7.10
C GLY A 279 -26.76 58.19 -7.90
N GLY A 280 -27.60 58.03 -8.93
CA GLY A 280 -27.86 59.10 -9.91
C GLY A 280 -28.79 60.22 -9.45
N ASP A 281 -28.86 61.27 -10.28
CA ASP A 281 -30.02 62.15 -10.37
C ASP A 281 -30.28 62.48 -11.87
N GLY A 282 -31.53 62.73 -12.23
CA GLY A 282 -31.96 62.84 -13.63
C GLY A 282 -32.11 64.28 -14.13
N ASN A 283 -32.09 64.47 -15.45
CA ASN A 283 -33.30 64.85 -16.21
C ASN A 283 -32.97 65.48 -17.60
N ASP A 284 -33.86 65.18 -18.55
CA ASP A 284 -34.30 65.98 -19.70
C ASP A 284 -33.53 66.11 -21.03
N SER A 285 -34.36 65.98 -22.07
CA SER A 285 -34.35 66.70 -23.36
C SER A 285 -33.46 66.21 -24.52
N GLN A 286 -33.98 66.51 -25.73
CA GLN A 286 -33.83 65.76 -26.98
C GLN A 286 -33.42 66.73 -28.15
N PRO A 287 -33.45 66.38 -29.46
CA PRO A 287 -32.27 66.04 -30.27
C PRO A 287 -31.97 66.99 -31.46
N GLY A 288 -30.90 66.68 -32.22
CA GLY A 288 -30.53 67.26 -33.54
C GLY A 288 -29.04 67.59 -33.62
N GLU A 289 -28.36 67.64 -34.78
CA GLU A 289 -28.69 67.24 -36.16
C GLU A 289 -27.36 67.03 -36.94
N GLU A 290 -27.42 66.72 -38.25
CA GLU A 290 -26.36 66.34 -39.21
C GLU A 290 -25.06 67.21 -39.27
N GLY A 291 -23.93 66.66 -39.77
CA GLY A 291 -22.79 67.52 -40.22
C GLY A 291 -21.42 66.88 -40.52
N GLU A 292 -21.16 66.64 -41.82
CA GLU A 292 -19.89 66.41 -42.56
C GLU A 292 -18.48 66.60 -41.92
N ASN A 293 -17.74 65.48 -41.81
CA ASN A 293 -16.49 65.17 -42.53
C ASN A 293 -15.50 66.30 -42.94
N VAL A 294 -14.44 66.56 -42.16
CA VAL A 294 -13.15 67.12 -42.66
C VAL A 294 -11.94 66.61 -41.86
N ASN A 295 -10.84 66.30 -42.56
CA ASN A 295 -9.47 66.06 -42.06
C ASN A 295 -8.51 66.51 -43.19
N PRO A 296 -7.24 66.90 -42.98
CA PRO A 296 -6.49 67.07 -41.72
C PRO A 296 -5.85 68.47 -41.53
N GLU A 297 -5.38 68.78 -40.32
CA GLU A 297 -4.08 69.45 -40.09
C GLU A 297 -3.65 69.39 -38.61
N GLU A 298 -2.35 69.48 -38.37
CA GLU A 298 -1.65 69.07 -37.14
C GLU A 298 -1.84 70.07 -35.98
N ARG A 299 -2.15 69.55 -34.78
CA ARG A 299 -1.79 70.19 -33.49
C ARG A 299 -1.42 69.17 -32.44
N GLU A 300 -0.24 69.36 -31.86
CA GLU A 300 0.26 68.64 -30.69
C GLU A 300 -0.61 68.95 -29.46
N GLY A 301 -0.88 67.93 -28.63
CA GLY A 301 -1.62 68.05 -27.38
C GLY A 301 -1.60 66.72 -26.62
N ASP A 302 -1.11 66.76 -25.38
CA ASP A 302 -0.82 65.61 -24.51
C ASP A 302 -1.73 64.38 -24.67
N ASN A 303 -1.13 63.27 -25.10
CA ASN A 303 -1.74 61.96 -24.89
C ASN A 303 -1.54 61.57 -23.43
N HIS A 304 -2.59 61.69 -22.61
CA HIS A 304 -2.60 61.11 -21.26
C HIS A 304 -2.53 59.59 -21.40
N ASN A 305 -1.32 59.07 -21.29
CA ASN A 305 -1.06 57.64 -21.18
C ASN A 305 -1.59 57.16 -19.83
N GLN A 306 -2.86 56.75 -19.76
CA GLN A 306 -3.27 55.81 -18.72
C GLN A 306 -2.33 54.61 -18.84
N PRO A 307 -1.58 54.24 -17.79
CA PRO A 307 -1.00 52.91 -17.76
C PRO A 307 -2.18 51.95 -17.77
N GLY A 308 -2.30 51.15 -18.83
CA GLY A 308 -3.05 49.90 -18.69
C GLY A 308 -2.37 49.10 -17.60
N GLU A 309 -3.16 48.51 -16.71
CA GLU A 309 -2.64 47.55 -15.74
C GLU A 309 -2.00 46.43 -16.54
N GLU A 310 -0.67 46.34 -16.47
CA GLU A 310 0.04 45.15 -16.90
C GLU A 310 -0.42 44.05 -15.95
N SER A 311 -1.25 43.12 -16.43
CA SER A 311 -1.49 41.88 -15.69
C SER A 311 -0.13 41.25 -15.46
N GLU A 312 0.38 41.30 -14.23
CA GLU A 312 1.67 40.72 -13.92
C GLU A 312 1.60 39.26 -14.30
N ASN A 313 2.41 38.87 -15.29
CA ASN A 313 2.44 37.52 -15.80
C ASN A 313 3.26 36.68 -14.81
N VAL A 314 2.66 36.42 -13.64
CA VAL A 314 3.32 35.76 -12.50
C VAL A 314 3.74 34.37 -12.96
N ASN A 315 5.03 34.08 -12.87
CA ASN A 315 5.53 32.74 -13.16
C ASN A 315 4.95 31.78 -12.10
N PRO A 316 4.33 30.64 -12.46
CA PRO A 316 3.87 29.66 -11.49
C PRO A 316 4.99 29.14 -10.56
N GLU A 317 6.26 29.24 -10.97
CA GLU A 317 7.41 28.94 -10.11
C GLU A 317 7.64 29.96 -8.98
N ASP A 318 7.09 31.18 -9.08
CA ASP A 318 7.14 32.20 -8.01
C ASP A 318 6.00 32.03 -6.98
N LEU A 319 5.09 31.05 -7.17
CA LEU A 319 3.95 30.77 -6.29
C LEU A 319 4.20 29.65 -5.28
N VAL A 320 5.25 28.84 -5.45
CA VAL A 320 5.47 27.59 -4.67
C VAL A 320 5.72 27.87 -3.18
N ASP A 321 6.42 28.97 -2.87
CA ASP A 321 6.79 29.35 -1.51
C ASP A 321 5.69 30.12 -0.74
N LEU A 322 4.46 30.22 -1.29
CA LEU A 322 3.39 31.05 -0.72
C LEU A 322 2.52 30.36 0.35
N LEU A 323 2.46 29.03 0.35
CA LEU A 323 1.58 28.26 1.24
C LEU A 323 2.38 27.13 1.92
N SER A 324 2.25 27.01 3.23
CA SER A 324 2.71 25.83 3.97
C SER A 324 1.83 24.60 3.71
N GLU A 325 2.29 23.40 4.08
CA GLU A 325 1.46 22.19 4.05
C GLU A 325 0.21 22.33 4.92
N GLU A 326 0.36 22.98 6.09
CA GLU A 326 -0.76 23.35 6.96
C GLU A 326 -1.82 24.20 6.24
N GLU A 327 -1.41 25.24 5.51
CA GLU A 327 -2.32 26.13 4.77
C GLU A 327 -2.96 25.44 3.56
N VAL A 328 -2.26 24.51 2.91
CA VAL A 328 -2.84 23.64 1.87
C VAL A 328 -3.94 22.76 2.46
N ILE A 329 -3.68 22.12 3.60
CA ILE A 329 -4.65 21.25 4.29
C ILE A 329 -5.87 22.03 4.75
N ASP A 330 -5.66 23.18 5.40
CA ASP A 330 -6.76 24.06 5.84
C ASP A 330 -7.63 24.47 4.65
N TYR A 331 -7.02 24.89 3.54
CA TYR A 331 -7.75 25.24 2.32
C TYR A 331 -8.64 24.09 1.80
N LEU A 332 -8.16 22.83 1.84
CA LEU A 332 -8.96 21.68 1.42
C LEU A 332 -10.18 21.46 2.33
N PHE A 333 -10.04 21.61 3.65
CA PHE A 333 -11.14 21.45 4.60
C PHE A 333 -12.08 22.67 4.62
N GLU A 334 -11.60 23.88 4.36
CA GLU A 334 -12.43 25.08 4.13
C GLU A 334 -13.27 24.96 2.86
N LYS A 335 -12.71 24.37 1.79
CA LYS A 335 -13.42 24.08 0.53
C LYS A 335 -14.48 22.98 0.69
N HIS A 336 -14.22 22.02 1.59
CA HIS A 336 -15.06 20.85 1.82
C HIS A 336 -15.46 20.66 3.32
N PRO A 337 -16.22 21.62 3.89
CA PRO A 337 -16.52 21.65 5.34
C PRO A 337 -17.49 20.56 5.81
N GLU A 338 -18.13 19.82 4.89
CA GLU A 338 -19.07 18.72 5.16
C GLU A 338 -18.43 17.34 4.92
N VAL A 339 -17.09 17.25 4.84
CA VAL A 339 -16.37 15.98 4.72
C VAL A 339 -16.63 15.08 5.92
N LYS A 340 -17.02 13.84 5.62
CA LYS A 340 -17.40 12.84 6.61
C LYS A 340 -16.41 11.68 6.74
N GLY A 341 -15.51 11.53 5.79
CA GLY A 341 -14.58 10.41 5.78
C GLY A 341 -13.23 10.78 5.18
N VAL A 342 -12.18 10.17 5.72
CA VAL A 342 -10.83 10.25 5.20
C VAL A 342 -10.30 8.83 5.00
N TYR A 343 -9.77 8.56 3.81
CA TYR A 343 -9.02 7.33 3.53
C TYR A 343 -7.53 7.64 3.44
N ALA A 344 -6.71 6.99 4.28
CA ALA A 344 -5.27 7.18 4.35
C ALA A 344 -4.51 5.90 3.99
N THR A 345 -3.57 6.00 3.06
CA THR A 345 -3.01 4.80 2.39
C THR A 345 -1.78 4.17 3.03
N ASN A 346 -1.14 4.81 4.01
CA ASN A 346 -0.08 4.24 4.85
C ASN A 346 -0.03 4.97 6.22
N GLY A 347 0.89 4.58 7.11
CA GLY A 347 1.05 5.22 8.41
C GLY A 347 1.29 6.74 8.39
N GLU A 348 2.11 7.27 7.48
CA GLU A 348 2.37 8.71 7.38
C GLU A 348 1.14 9.49 6.87
N ALA A 349 0.42 8.94 5.88
CA ALA A 349 -0.85 9.48 5.43
C ALA A 349 -1.92 9.46 6.54
N VAL A 350 -1.87 8.50 7.47
CA VAL A 350 -2.78 8.49 8.64
C VAL A 350 -2.41 9.60 9.63
N LYS A 351 -1.12 9.84 9.89
CA LYS A 351 -0.68 10.97 10.74
C LYS A 351 -1.14 12.29 10.17
N LEU A 352 -0.95 12.50 8.87
CA LEU A 352 -1.39 13.71 8.17
C LEU A 352 -2.92 13.87 8.18
N ALA A 353 -3.67 12.77 8.00
CA ALA A 353 -5.13 12.77 8.13
C ALA A 353 -5.61 13.11 9.56
N VAL A 354 -4.92 12.61 10.60
CA VAL A 354 -5.21 12.93 12.01
C VAL A 354 -4.97 14.42 12.26
N GLU A 355 -3.81 14.95 11.86
CA GLU A 355 -3.49 16.38 11.99
C GLU A 355 -4.53 17.25 11.26
N ALA A 356 -4.85 16.92 10.01
CA ALA A 356 -5.83 17.64 9.20
C ALA A 356 -7.21 17.71 9.87
N VAL A 357 -7.70 16.58 10.38
CA VAL A 357 -9.02 16.46 11.04
C VAL A 357 -9.05 17.21 12.38
N GLU A 358 -8.01 17.06 13.22
CA GLU A 358 -7.94 17.77 14.52
C GLU A 358 -7.80 19.28 14.33
N ARG A 359 -6.98 19.72 13.38
CA ARG A 359 -6.72 21.13 13.10
C ARG A 359 -7.97 21.88 12.63
N ASN A 360 -8.80 21.22 11.81
CA ASN A 360 -9.98 21.81 11.19
C ASN A 360 -11.30 21.57 11.98
N ASP A 361 -11.23 21.12 13.24
CA ASP A 361 -12.39 20.72 14.08
C ASP A 361 -13.37 19.75 13.35
N SER A 362 -12.81 18.95 12.43
CA SER A 362 -13.59 18.04 11.60
C SER A 362 -14.02 16.81 12.40
N ARG A 363 -15.09 16.17 11.93
CA ARG A 363 -15.62 14.91 12.49
C ARG A 363 -15.59 13.78 11.48
N ALA A 364 -14.73 13.90 10.48
CA ALA A 364 -14.55 12.87 9.47
C ALA A 364 -14.03 11.59 10.11
N SER A 365 -14.66 10.46 9.81
CA SER A 365 -14.14 9.13 10.15
C SER A 365 -12.84 8.87 9.40
N ILE A 366 -11.82 8.34 10.08
CA ILE A 366 -10.54 8.02 9.45
C ILE A 366 -10.39 6.50 9.36
N ILE A 367 -10.23 6.01 8.13
CA ILE A 367 -9.82 4.62 7.86
C ILE A 367 -8.47 4.62 7.18
N GLY A 368 -7.55 3.83 7.72
CA GLY A 368 -6.15 3.92 7.34
C GLY A 368 -5.42 2.59 7.17
N PHE A 369 -4.12 2.69 6.97
CA PHE A 369 -3.18 1.58 6.88
C PHE A 369 -2.07 1.73 7.91
N ASP A 370 -1.45 0.59 8.22
CA ASP A 370 -0.37 0.46 9.20
C ASP A 370 -0.79 0.75 10.64
N ALA A 371 0.13 0.50 11.58
CA ALA A 371 -0.12 0.57 13.00
C ALA A 371 1.19 0.85 13.76
N ASP A 372 1.90 1.91 13.35
CA ASP A 372 3.01 2.40 14.16
C ASP A 372 2.50 3.04 15.46
N LYS A 373 3.43 3.41 16.34
CA LYS A 373 3.08 3.84 17.70
C LYS A 373 2.12 5.04 17.73
N GLU A 374 2.30 6.02 16.85
CA GLU A 374 1.50 7.25 16.83
C GLU A 374 0.12 7.00 16.20
N VAL A 375 0.08 6.20 15.13
CA VAL A 375 -1.17 5.73 14.52
C VAL A 375 -2.00 4.88 15.47
N LEU A 376 -1.36 4.03 16.29
CA LEU A 376 -2.02 3.27 17.36
C LEU A 376 -2.54 4.18 18.49
N GLU A 377 -1.79 5.21 18.89
CA GLU A 377 -2.25 6.19 19.90
C GLU A 377 -3.49 6.96 19.39
N ALA A 378 -3.57 7.28 18.10
CA ALA A 378 -4.75 7.88 17.48
C ALA A 378 -5.97 6.93 17.40
N LEU A 379 -5.73 5.62 17.16
CA LEU A 379 -6.77 4.57 17.22
C LEU A 379 -7.28 4.38 18.67
N GLU A 380 -6.38 4.40 19.66
CA GLU A 380 -6.72 4.31 21.08
C GLU A 380 -7.47 5.55 21.57
N ALA A 381 -7.12 6.75 21.10
CA ALA A 381 -7.89 7.97 21.31
C ALA A 381 -9.30 7.83 20.71
N GLY A 382 -9.40 7.21 19.53
CA GLY A 382 -10.62 7.12 18.74
C GLY A 382 -10.78 8.30 17.77
N ILE A 383 -9.65 8.84 17.32
CA ILE A 383 -9.57 9.79 16.19
C ILE A 383 -9.53 8.98 14.88
N VAL A 384 -8.82 7.85 14.90
CA VAL A 384 -8.88 6.83 13.85
C VAL A 384 -9.90 5.76 14.24
N ASP A 385 -10.74 5.35 13.28
CA ASP A 385 -11.80 4.36 13.50
C ASP A 385 -11.27 2.93 13.32
N GLU A 386 -10.73 2.63 12.14
CA GLU A 386 -10.23 1.30 11.75
C GLU A 386 -8.95 1.40 10.90
N LEU A 387 -8.03 0.43 11.07
CA LEU A 387 -6.76 0.35 10.33
C LEU A 387 -6.54 -1.04 9.72
N VAL A 388 -5.92 -1.06 8.55
CA VAL A 388 -5.31 -2.26 7.96
C VAL A 388 -3.93 -2.48 8.56
N LEU A 389 -3.84 -3.39 9.54
CA LEU A 389 -2.55 -3.88 10.06
C LEU A 389 -1.93 -4.85 9.04
N GLN A 390 -0.90 -4.37 8.34
CA GLN A 390 -0.07 -5.15 7.45
C GLN A 390 0.89 -6.09 8.21
N ASN A 391 1.68 -6.88 7.46
CA ASN A 391 2.62 -7.85 8.01
C ASN A 391 4.07 -7.62 7.51
N PRO A 392 4.72 -6.48 7.81
CA PRO A 392 6.06 -6.15 7.31
C PRO A 392 7.13 -7.19 7.69
N PHE A 393 7.06 -7.74 8.90
CA PHE A 393 7.92 -8.86 9.32
C PHE A 393 7.73 -10.09 8.42
N GLY A 394 6.48 -10.42 8.08
CA GLY A 394 6.14 -11.50 7.15
C GLY A 394 6.68 -11.23 5.75
N MET A 395 6.58 -9.98 5.25
CA MET A 395 7.15 -9.58 3.96
C MET A 395 8.66 -9.79 3.92
N GLY A 396 9.40 -9.29 4.91
CA GLY A 396 10.85 -9.49 4.98
C GLY A 396 11.26 -10.97 5.04
N TYR A 397 10.53 -11.79 5.82
CA TYR A 397 10.79 -13.22 5.93
C TYR A 397 10.51 -13.95 4.60
N ALA A 398 9.33 -13.69 4.00
CA ALA A 398 8.90 -14.33 2.76
C ALA A 398 9.71 -13.85 1.55
N ALA A 399 10.20 -12.61 1.52
CA ALA A 399 11.11 -12.10 0.49
C ALA A 399 12.42 -12.90 0.49
N VAL A 400 13.03 -13.12 1.66
CA VAL A 400 14.23 -13.99 1.77
C VAL A 400 13.92 -15.44 1.36
N VAL A 401 12.74 -15.99 1.70
CA VAL A 401 12.35 -17.34 1.27
C VAL A 401 12.16 -17.40 -0.26
N ALA A 402 11.49 -16.41 -0.87
CA ALA A 402 11.29 -16.32 -2.31
C ALA A 402 12.62 -16.16 -3.07
N SER A 403 13.51 -15.31 -2.57
CA SER A 403 14.88 -15.13 -3.08
C SER A 403 15.70 -16.41 -2.96
N ALA A 404 15.63 -17.12 -1.83
CA ALA A 404 16.30 -18.40 -1.66
C ALA A 404 15.76 -19.49 -2.61
N ARG A 405 14.46 -19.50 -2.91
CA ARG A 405 13.86 -20.40 -3.89
C ARG A 405 14.34 -20.09 -5.30
N ALA A 406 14.35 -18.81 -5.69
CA ALA A 406 14.82 -18.37 -6.99
C ALA A 406 16.31 -18.71 -7.20
N ALA A 407 17.17 -18.43 -6.21
CA ALA A 407 18.58 -18.81 -6.21
C ALA A 407 18.82 -20.34 -6.36
N LEU A 408 17.90 -21.16 -5.84
CA LEU A 408 17.93 -22.62 -5.97
C LEU A 408 17.29 -23.14 -7.27
N SER A 409 16.86 -22.26 -8.18
CA SER A 409 16.03 -22.59 -9.35
C SER A 409 14.76 -23.38 -8.98
N MET A 410 14.24 -23.18 -7.77
CA MET A 410 12.94 -23.68 -7.34
C MET A 410 11.87 -22.73 -7.86
N GLY A 411 10.81 -23.26 -8.48
CA GLY A 411 9.70 -22.43 -8.95
C GLY A 411 9.07 -21.62 -7.82
N ASN A 412 8.77 -20.37 -8.08
CA ASN A 412 8.01 -19.49 -7.19
C ASN A 412 6.55 -19.37 -7.65
N GLU A 413 5.66 -19.06 -6.70
CA GLU A 413 4.38 -18.44 -7.04
C GLU A 413 4.63 -17.01 -7.50
N ALA A 414 3.82 -16.52 -8.46
CA ALA A 414 3.93 -15.15 -8.94
C ALA A 414 3.57 -14.12 -7.84
N VAL A 415 2.66 -14.48 -6.93
CA VAL A 415 2.22 -13.64 -5.80
C VAL A 415 2.27 -14.45 -4.51
N VAL A 416 2.80 -13.85 -3.46
CA VAL A 416 2.81 -14.36 -2.09
C VAL A 416 2.09 -13.34 -1.21
N ASP A 417 0.86 -13.67 -0.83
CA ASP A 417 0.02 -12.86 0.08
C ASP A 417 0.57 -12.99 1.51
N THR A 418 1.10 -11.91 2.06
CA THR A 418 1.59 -11.89 3.45
C THR A 418 0.49 -11.70 4.49
N GLY A 419 -0.74 -11.45 4.04
CA GLY A 419 -1.91 -11.20 4.86
C GLY A 419 -1.92 -9.81 5.51
N TYR A 420 -3.09 -9.47 6.01
CA TYR A 420 -3.36 -8.29 6.83
C TYR A 420 -4.49 -8.62 7.80
N VAL A 421 -4.69 -7.78 8.82
CA VAL A 421 -5.86 -7.88 9.71
C VAL A 421 -6.43 -6.49 9.97
N TRP A 422 -7.76 -6.42 10.16
CA TRP A 422 -8.42 -5.19 10.58
C TRP A 422 -8.27 -4.98 12.08
N ILE A 423 -7.73 -3.84 12.48
CA ILE A 423 -7.66 -3.41 13.88
C ILE A 423 -8.55 -2.20 14.13
N THR A 424 -9.15 -2.19 15.31
CA THR A 424 -10.06 -1.18 15.83
C THR A 424 -9.82 -1.06 17.33
N LYS A 425 -10.26 0.04 17.95
CA LYS A 425 -10.25 0.19 19.41
C LYS A 425 -10.93 -0.96 20.18
N ARG A 426 -11.78 -1.77 19.53
CA ARG A 426 -12.51 -2.90 20.14
C ARG A 426 -11.69 -4.19 20.24
N ASN A 427 -10.82 -4.46 19.27
CA ASN A 427 -10.04 -5.71 19.18
C ASN A 427 -8.53 -5.52 19.38
N LEU A 428 -8.05 -4.28 19.57
CA LEU A 428 -6.63 -3.98 19.78
C LEU A 428 -6.00 -4.80 20.93
N GLU A 429 -6.74 -4.98 22.03
CA GLU A 429 -6.32 -5.75 23.22
C GLU A 429 -6.36 -7.29 23.04
N GLU A 430 -6.82 -7.79 21.89
CA GLU A 430 -6.85 -9.24 21.65
C GLU A 430 -5.44 -9.81 21.49
N GLU A 431 -5.13 -10.92 22.19
CA GLU A 431 -3.80 -11.57 22.15
C GLU A 431 -3.36 -11.93 20.71
N GLY A 432 -4.31 -12.18 19.81
CA GLY A 432 -4.03 -12.38 18.39
C GLY A 432 -3.46 -11.14 17.71
N ILE A 433 -4.07 -9.98 17.92
CA ILE A 433 -3.65 -8.69 17.36
C ILE A 433 -2.33 -8.23 17.99
N GLN A 434 -2.22 -8.29 19.32
CA GLN A 434 -1.01 -7.93 20.07
C GLN A 434 0.26 -8.70 19.65
N ARG A 435 0.13 -9.89 19.04
CA ARG A 435 1.25 -10.66 18.48
C ARG A 435 1.63 -10.26 17.04
N LEU A 436 0.82 -9.44 16.37
CA LEU A 436 1.02 -8.95 15.00
C LEU A 436 1.58 -7.52 14.95
N LEU A 437 1.24 -6.69 15.94
CA LEU A 437 1.78 -5.33 16.14
C LEU A 437 3.33 -5.30 16.18
N TYR A 438 3.90 -4.11 16.04
CA TYR A 438 5.34 -3.89 15.94
C TYR A 438 5.84 -2.64 16.68
#